data_AF-A0A7V9ZWA0-F1
#
_entry.id   AF-A0A7V9ZWA0-F1
#
_cell.length_a   1.000
_cell.length_b   1.000
_cell.length_c   1.000
_cell.angle_alpha   90.00
_cell.angle_beta   90.00
_cell.angle_gamma   90.00
#
_symmetry.space_group_name_H-M   'P 1'
#
loop_
_entity.id
_entity.type
_entity.pdbx_description
1 polymer ?
#
loop_
_entity_poly.entity_id
_entity_poly.type
_entity_poly.pdbx_seq_one_letter_code
_entity_poly.pdbx_strand_id
1 'polypeptide(L)' 'PSQSLLRWTADDVVAGGPFSPERGGIDVPTGPGLGVDLDETALARCVERFGREGEYDLYSGGPIPRH' A
#
# COMPACT_ATOMS: atom_id res chain seq x y z
N PRO A 1 7.90 -2.09 19.03
CA PRO A 1 6.67 -1.36 18.70
C PRO A 1 6.38 -1.43 17.19
N SER A 2 5.56 -2.41 16.80
CA SER A 2 5.09 -2.67 15.44
C SER A 2 3.91 -1.75 15.13
N GLN A 3 4.17 -0.47 14.89
CA GLN A 3 3.13 0.50 14.57
C GLN A 3 3.53 1.35 13.37
N SER A 4 3.38 0.77 12.18
CA SER A 4 2.72 1.45 11.08
C SER A 4 2.53 0.44 9.95
N LEU A 5 1.31 -0.07 9.84
CA LEU A 5 0.84 -0.85 8.70
C LEU A 5 1.19 -0.15 7.37
N LEU A 6 1.22 1.18 7.37
CA LEU A 6 1.56 2.04 6.23
C LEU A 6 3.00 1.90 5.73
N ARG A 7 3.93 1.38 6.53
CA ARG A 7 5.35 1.26 6.14
C ARG A 7 5.67 -0.09 5.50
N TRP A 8 4.83 -1.10 5.69
CA TRP A 8 5.17 -2.50 5.40
C TRP A 8 4.34 -3.08 4.24
N THR A 9 3.39 -2.33 3.69
CA THR A 9 2.72 -2.70 2.44
C THR A 9 3.68 -2.43 1.29
N ALA A 10 4.18 -3.49 0.66
CA ALA A 10 5.12 -3.41 -0.46
C ALA A 10 4.51 -2.72 -1.70
N ASP A 11 3.21 -2.95 -1.90
CA ASP A 11 2.45 -2.51 -3.04
C ASP A 11 1.29 -1.62 -2.56
N ASP A 12 1.21 -0.39 -3.07
CA ASP A 12 0.07 0.51 -2.89
C ASP A 12 -0.55 0.81 -4.26
N VAL A 13 -1.88 0.96 -4.28
CA VAL A 13 -2.68 1.33 -5.44
C VAL A 13 -3.19 2.77 -5.37
N VAL A 14 -2.78 3.56 -4.38
CA VAL A 14 -3.07 4.98 -4.28
C VAL A 14 -2.11 5.79 -5.16
N ALA A 15 -2.66 6.67 -5.99
CA ALA A 15 -1.87 7.59 -6.80
C ALA A 15 -1.07 8.56 -5.91
N GLY A 16 0.22 8.72 -6.23
CA GLY A 16 1.15 9.49 -5.38
C GLY A 16 1.83 8.65 -4.28
N GLY A 17 1.47 7.37 -4.17
CA GLY A 17 2.09 6.41 -3.26
C GLY A 17 1.44 6.39 -1.88
N PRO A 18 1.99 5.56 -0.98
CA PRO A 18 1.41 5.39 0.34
C PRO A 18 1.51 6.65 1.17
N PHE A 19 0.46 6.87 1.95
CA PHE A 19 0.48 7.89 2.98
C PHE A 19 1.69 7.68 3.89
N SER A 20 2.62 8.62 3.82
CA SER A 20 3.90 8.55 4.51
C SER A 20 3.77 9.24 5.87
N PRO A 21 3.70 8.50 6.99
CA PRO A 21 3.48 9.10 8.29
C PRO A 21 4.71 9.89 8.71
N GLU A 22 4.53 11.14 9.10
CA GLU A 22 5.56 11.99 9.66
C GLU A 22 5.41 12.06 11.17
N ARG A 23 6.48 11.75 11.92
CA ARG A 23 6.50 11.76 13.39
C ARG A 23 5.39 10.91 14.04
N GLY A 24 4.94 9.86 13.36
CA GLY A 24 3.88 8.96 13.82
C GLY A 24 2.46 9.48 13.60
N GLY A 25 2.31 10.61 12.90
CA GLY A 25 1.03 11.16 12.46
C GLY A 25 0.91 11.13 10.95
N ILE A 26 -0.33 11.30 10.48
CA ILE A 26 -0.68 11.45 9.07
C ILE A 26 -1.69 12.59 9.00
N ASP A 27 -1.48 13.52 8.07
CA ASP A 27 -2.44 14.60 7.86
C ASP A 27 -3.70 14.06 7.19
N VAL A 28 -4.86 14.52 7.68
CA VAL A 28 -6.15 14.13 7.10
C VAL A 28 -6.29 14.79 5.72
N PRO A 29 -6.56 14.03 4.65
CA PRO A 29 -6.80 14.60 3.33
C PRO A 29 -7.93 15.63 3.34
N THR A 30 -7.75 16.74 2.61
CA THR A 30 -8.72 17.84 2.53
C THR A 30 -9.66 17.74 1.33
N GLY A 31 -9.38 16.80 0.41
CA GLY A 31 -10.22 16.50 -0.74
C GLY A 31 -11.52 15.77 -0.35
N PRO A 32 -12.48 15.66 -1.27
CA PRO A 32 -13.73 14.96 -1.02
C PRO A 32 -13.52 13.44 -0.83
N GLY A 33 -14.45 12.80 -0.13
CA GLY A 33 -14.44 11.35 0.08
C GLY A 33 -13.25 10.90 0.91
N LEU A 34 -12.52 9.88 0.43
CA LEU A 34 -11.30 9.37 1.09
C LEU A 34 -10.07 10.24 0.82
N GLY A 35 -10.16 11.20 -0.12
CA GLY A 35 -9.04 12.08 -0.49
C GLY A 35 -7.88 11.37 -1.19
N VAL A 36 -8.17 10.29 -1.92
CA VAL A 36 -7.21 9.53 -2.73
C VAL A 36 -7.78 9.23 -4.10
N ASP A 37 -6.91 9.08 -5.09
CA ASP A 37 -7.22 8.55 -6.41
C ASP A 37 -6.56 7.18 -6.59
N LEU A 38 -7.16 6.32 -7.40
CA LEU A 38 -6.64 5.00 -7.72
C LEU A 38 -5.57 5.09 -8.83
N ASP A 39 -4.40 4.51 -8.60
CA ASP A 39 -3.42 4.22 -9.65
C ASP A 39 -3.79 2.89 -10.33
N GLU A 40 -4.43 3.00 -11.49
CA GLU A 40 -4.87 1.83 -12.28
C GLU A 40 -3.69 0.96 -12.73
N THR A 41 -2.51 1.54 -12.94
CA THR A 41 -1.31 0.79 -13.34
C THR A 41 -0.80 -0.04 -12.17
N ALA A 42 -0.78 0.54 -10.97
CA ALA A 42 -0.43 -0.19 -9.75
C ALA A 42 -1.44 -1.29 -9.42
N LEU A 43 -2.73 -1.02 -9.59
CA LEU A 43 -3.77 -2.02 -9.40
C LEU A 43 -3.61 -3.20 -10.36
N ALA A 44 -3.36 -2.93 -11.65
CA ALA A 44 -3.15 -4.00 -12.64
C ALA A 44 -1.97 -4.91 -12.24
N ARG A 45 -0.86 -4.34 -11.77
CA ARG A 45 0.29 -5.12 -11.25
C ARG A 45 -0.11 -5.98 -10.06
N CYS A 46 -0.88 -5.45 -9.12
CA CYS A 46 -1.36 -6.21 -7.96
C CYS A 46 -2.26 -7.38 -8.37
N VAL A 47 -3.15 -7.17 -9.34
CA VAL A 47 -4.06 -8.20 -9.86
C VAL A 47 -3.26 -9.32 -10.55
N GLU A 48 -2.32 -8.97 -11.43
CA GLU A 48 -1.47 -9.99 -12.08
C GLU A 48 -0.65 -10.78 -11.06
N ARG A 49 -0.09 -10.09 -10.06
CA ARG A 49 0.69 -10.71 -8.99
C ARG A 49 -0.17 -11.68 -8.17
N PHE A 50 -1.36 -11.26 -7.76
CA PHE A 50 -2.31 -12.13 -7.05
C PHE A 50 -2.67 -13.37 -7.89
N GLY A 51 -2.90 -13.20 -9.20
CA GLY A 51 -3.17 -14.32 -10.09
C GLY A 51 -2.01 -15.32 -10.20
N ARG A 52 -0.76 -14.85 -10.09
CA ARG A 52 0.45 -15.68 -10.14
C ARG A 52 0.80 -16.34 -8.81
N GLU A 53 0.69 -15.58 -7.72
CA GLU A 53 1.26 -15.93 -6.41
C GLU A 53 0.20 -16.35 -5.39
N GLY A 54 -1.07 -16.09 -5.65
CA GLY A 54 -2.15 -16.30 -4.69
C GLY A 54 -2.23 -15.20 -3.65
N GLU A 55 -2.81 -15.54 -2.49
CA GLU A 55 -2.99 -14.60 -1.39
C GLU A 55 -1.67 -14.12 -0.80
N TYR A 56 -1.62 -12.82 -0.48
CA TYR A 56 -0.49 -12.24 0.23
C TYR A 56 -0.63 -12.50 1.73
N ASP A 57 0.17 -13.41 2.26
CA ASP A 57 0.23 -13.66 3.69
C ASP A 57 1.10 -12.61 4.39
N LEU A 58 0.49 -11.68 5.13
CA LEU A 58 1.20 -10.66 5.90
C LEU A 58 2.02 -11.22 7.06
N TYR A 59 1.75 -12.45 7.49
CA TYR A 59 2.39 -13.10 8.66
C TYR A 59 3.35 -14.23 8.27
N SER A 60 3.09 -14.93 7.16
CA SER A 60 3.93 -16.01 6.63
C SER A 60 4.62 -15.67 5.31
N GLY A 61 4.37 -14.48 4.75
CA GLY A 61 4.82 -14.06 3.43
C GLY A 61 6.34 -14.05 3.31
N GLY A 62 6.82 -14.53 2.15
CA GLY A 62 8.20 -14.40 1.73
C GLY A 62 8.66 -12.92 1.71
N PRO A 63 9.98 -12.69 1.53
CA PRO A 63 10.56 -11.36 1.69
C PRO A 63 9.83 -10.30 0.86
N ILE A 64 9.49 -9.18 1.53
CA ILE A 64 8.89 -8.00 0.92
C ILE A 64 9.82 -7.50 -0.20
N PRO A 65 9.39 -7.50 -1.48
CA PRO A 65 10.18 -6.95 -2.57
C PRO A 65 10.46 -5.47 -2.31
N ARG A 66 11.73 -5.07 -2.42
CA ARG A 66 12.14 -3.66 -2.34
C ARG A 66 12.34 -3.20 -3.78
N HIS A 67 11.41 -2.40 -4.29
CA HIS A 67 11.58 -1.67 -5.54
C HIS A 67 11.89 -0.21 -5.24
#